data_AF-A0AAW8ICR8-F1
#
_entry.id   AF-A0AAW8ICR8-F1
#
_cell.length_a   1.000
_cell.length_b   1.000
_cell.length_c   1.000
_cell.angle_alpha   90.00
_cell.angle_beta   90.00
_cell.angle_gamma   90.00
#
_symmetry.space_group_name_H-M   'P 1'
#
loop_
_entity.id
_entity.type
_entity.pdbx_description
1 polymer ?
#
loop_
_entity_poly.entity_id
_entity_poly.type
_entity_poly.pdbx_seq_one_letter_code
_entity_poly.pdbx_strand_id
1 'polypeptide(L)'
;MNHLELTKKVEWKDLKKLSVKEMLIENNISLPWLFISLFLAYKGYYWVALPFSGFYFLTALRQVHNGFHNSLGTGKFLTWLSMYLNSISMMTSIHAVKFNHIRHHKYCLSEEDYEGKSASMKWYEAILYDPKHLFLIHWMTFKLANKSYKKNMFFNCCFCFYCFLFSV
;
A
#
# COMPACT_ATOMS: atom_id res chain seq x y z
N MET A 1 39.32 -20.94 3.23
CA MET A 1 38.04 -20.79 3.97
C MET A 1 36.93 -21.25 3.05
N ASN A 2 36.20 -22.29 3.42
CA ASN A 2 35.18 -22.90 2.56
C ASN A 2 33.87 -22.08 2.60
N HIS A 3 33.10 -22.08 1.51
CA HIS A 3 31.82 -21.36 1.39
C HIS A 3 30.84 -21.71 2.53
N LEU A 4 30.90 -22.94 3.05
CA LEU A 4 30.12 -23.42 4.20
C LEU A 4 30.53 -22.81 5.54
N GLU A 5 31.79 -22.42 5.71
CA GLU A 5 32.29 -21.76 6.92
C GLU A 5 31.88 -20.28 6.93
N LEU A 6 31.81 -19.66 5.76
CA LEU A 6 31.30 -18.30 5.57
C LEU A 6 29.81 -18.21 5.90
N THR A 7 28.98 -19.12 5.40
CA THR A 7 27.52 -19.09 5.64
C THR A 7 27.13 -19.39 7.08
N LYS A 8 27.92 -20.16 7.83
CA LYS A 8 27.72 -20.40 9.27
C LYS A 8 28.08 -19.21 10.16
N LYS A 9 28.95 -18.30 9.69
CA LYS A 9 29.30 -17.06 10.40
C LYS A 9 28.26 -15.95 10.20
N VAL A 10 27.37 -16.10 9.22
CA VAL A 10 26.27 -15.16 9.00
C VAL A 10 25.19 -15.44 10.04
N GLU A 11 24.99 -14.52 10.98
CA GLU A 11 23.81 -14.52 11.84
C GLU A 11 22.59 -14.17 11.00
N TRP A 12 21.89 -15.19 10.54
CA TRP A 12 20.63 -15.02 9.82
C TRP A 12 19.57 -14.47 10.78
N LYS A 13 19.33 -13.16 10.71
CA LYS A 13 18.22 -12.53 11.42
C LYS A 13 16.92 -13.03 10.77
N ASP A 14 16.15 -13.84 11.49
CA ASP A 14 14.88 -14.36 10.99
C ASP A 14 13.91 -13.19 10.73
N LEU A 15 13.67 -12.91 9.45
CA LEU A 15 12.76 -11.85 9.01
C LEU A 15 11.29 -12.14 9.36
N LYS A 16 10.97 -13.33 9.89
CA LYS A 16 9.60 -13.68 10.31
C LYS A 16 9.14 -12.95 11.57
N LYS A 17 10.06 -12.59 12.47
CA LYS A 17 9.70 -12.05 13.79
C LYS A 17 10.24 -10.63 13.96
N LEU A 18 9.33 -9.67 13.86
CA LEU A 18 9.64 -8.28 14.21
C LEU A 18 9.68 -8.12 15.73
N SER A 19 10.69 -7.41 16.23
CA SER A 19 10.65 -6.87 17.58
C SER A 19 9.49 -5.86 17.70
N VAL A 20 9.04 -5.59 18.93
CA VAL A 20 8.00 -4.57 19.18
C VAL A 20 8.38 -3.22 18.59
N LYS A 21 9.68 -2.84 18.66
CA LYS A 21 10.19 -1.62 18.06
C LYS A 21 10.07 -1.63 16.53
N GLU A 22 10.50 -2.70 15.87
CA GLU A 22 10.38 -2.84 14.42
C GLU A 22 8.91 -2.86 13.97
N MET A 23 8.03 -3.54 14.71
CA MET A 23 6.58 -3.53 14.47
C MET A 23 6.01 -2.10 14.57
N LEU A 24 6.36 -1.35 15.62
CA LEU A 24 5.90 0.03 15.78
C LEU A 24 6.41 0.94 14.66
N ILE A 25 7.69 0.82 14.28
CA ILE A 25 8.25 1.58 13.15
C ILE A 25 7.49 1.22 11.87
N GLU A 26 7.28 -0.06 11.60
CA GLU A 26 6.63 -0.55 10.40
C GLU A 26 5.18 -0.04 10.26
N ASN A 27 4.42 -0.03 11.36
CA ASN A 27 3.02 0.41 11.36
C ASN A 27 2.86 1.94 11.38
N ASN A 28 3.93 2.70 11.63
CA ASN A 28 3.89 4.17 11.71
C ASN A 28 4.82 4.85 10.70
N ILE A 29 5.46 4.10 9.78
CA ILE A 29 6.48 4.63 8.86
C ILE A 29 5.96 5.76 7.96
N SER A 30 4.66 5.77 7.66
CA SER A 30 3.99 6.75 6.82
C SER A 30 3.63 8.06 7.55
N LEU A 31 3.40 8.01 8.87
CA LEU A 31 2.87 9.13 9.64
C LEU A 31 3.79 10.36 9.69
N PRO A 32 5.12 10.24 9.88
CA PRO A 32 6.00 11.41 9.88
C PRO A 32 5.89 12.21 8.58
N TRP A 33 5.86 11.52 7.44
CA TRP A 33 5.78 12.14 6.11
C TRP A 33 4.42 12.81 5.89
N LEU A 34 3.34 12.17 6.34
CA LEU A 34 1.99 12.75 6.29
C LEU A 34 1.93 14.05 7.09
N PHE A 35 2.36 14.03 8.35
CA PHE A 35 2.27 15.20 9.23
C PHE A 35 3.16 16.35 8.74
N ILE A 36 4.37 16.07 8.26
CA ILE A 36 5.24 17.10 7.68
C ILE A 36 4.59 17.71 6.44
N SER A 37 4.05 16.88 5.53
CA SER A 37 3.36 17.35 4.33
C SER A 37 2.17 18.26 4.67
N LEU A 38 1.30 17.83 5.58
CA LEU A 38 0.13 18.61 6.01
C LEU A 38 0.53 19.91 6.71
N PHE A 39 1.53 19.87 7.58
CA PHE A 39 2.03 21.05 8.27
C PHE A 39 2.58 22.10 7.30
N LEU A 40 3.40 21.68 6.32
CA LEU A 40 3.95 22.57 5.30
C LEU A 40 2.86 23.15 4.41
N ALA A 41 1.88 22.34 4.01
CA ALA A 41 0.73 22.79 3.23
C ALA A 41 -0.12 23.81 4.00
N TYR A 42 -0.37 23.58 5.30
CA TYR A 42 -1.06 24.52 6.18
C TYR A 42 -0.34 25.87 6.31
N LYS A 43 0.99 25.87 6.27
CA LYS A 43 1.82 27.09 6.25
C LYS A 43 1.96 27.74 4.86
N GLY A 44 1.36 27.17 3.82
CA GLY A 44 1.41 27.67 2.44
C GLY A 44 2.66 27.27 1.64
N TYR A 45 3.54 26.42 2.20
CA TYR A 45 4.77 25.96 1.53
C TYR A 45 4.50 24.76 0.60
N TYR A 46 3.61 24.92 -0.38
CA TYR A 46 3.14 23.82 -1.24
C TYR A 46 4.27 23.13 -2.00
N TRP A 47 5.23 23.89 -2.55
CA TRP A 47 6.37 23.32 -3.28
C TRP A 47 7.22 22.38 -2.42
N VAL A 48 7.34 22.67 -1.12
CA VAL A 48 8.05 21.82 -0.17
C VAL A 48 7.14 20.70 0.33
N ALA A 49 5.84 20.93 0.50
CA ALA A 49 4.90 19.88 0.90
C ALA A 49 4.80 18.74 -0.12
N LEU A 50 4.88 19.05 -1.43
CA LEU A 50 4.78 18.07 -2.51
C LEU A 50 5.74 16.87 -2.36
N PRO A 51 7.08 17.03 -2.22
CA PRO A 51 7.96 15.88 -2.05
C PRO A 51 7.65 15.06 -0.78
N PHE A 52 7.25 15.70 0.33
CA PHE A 52 6.81 14.98 1.54
C PHE A 52 5.52 14.19 1.32
N SER A 53 4.57 14.71 0.53
CA SER A 53 3.39 13.95 0.11
C SER A 53 3.78 12.71 -0.73
N GLY A 54 4.81 12.83 -1.57
CA GLY A 54 5.38 11.71 -2.33
C GLY A 54 6.01 10.65 -1.42
N PHE A 55 6.80 11.05 -0.42
CA PHE A 55 7.34 10.12 0.58
C PHE A 55 6.25 9.43 1.40
N TYR A 56 5.21 10.17 1.79
CA TYR A 56 4.03 9.60 2.44
C TYR A 56 3.40 8.53 1.56
N PHE A 57 3.15 8.82 0.28
CA PHE A 57 2.59 7.86 -0.66
C PHE A 57 3.44 6.58 -0.78
N LEU A 58 4.76 6.71 -0.96
CA LEU A 58 5.67 5.57 -1.07
C LEU A 58 5.73 4.73 0.21
N THR A 59 5.76 5.38 1.37
CA THR A 59 5.84 4.68 2.66
C THR A 59 4.52 4.05 3.07
N ALA A 60 3.38 4.67 2.72
CA ALA A 60 2.06 4.09 2.85
C ALA A 60 1.89 2.87 1.93
N LEU A 61 2.35 2.95 0.67
CA LEU A 61 2.39 1.80 -0.24
C LEU A 61 3.21 0.63 0.32
N ARG A 62 4.39 0.92 0.88
CA ARG A 62 5.23 -0.10 1.55
C ARG A 62 4.50 -0.73 2.75
N GLN A 63 3.84 0.09 3.57
CA GLN A 63 3.10 -0.38 4.72
C GLN A 63 1.94 -1.30 4.30
N VAL A 64 1.14 -0.91 3.31
CA VAL A 64 0.01 -1.74 2.84
C VAL A 64 0.49 -3.00 2.12
N HIS A 65 1.59 -2.93 1.36
CA HIS A 65 2.25 -4.09 0.76
C HIS A 65 2.58 -5.13 1.84
N ASN A 66 3.21 -4.70 2.93
CA ASN A 66 3.48 -5.58 4.07
C ASN A 66 2.19 -6.08 4.75
N GLY A 67 1.15 -5.25 4.82
CA GLY A 67 -0.19 -5.65 5.25
C GLY A 67 -0.83 -6.74 4.36
N PHE A 68 -0.58 -6.73 3.05
CA PHE A 68 -1.08 -7.74 2.12
C PHE A 68 -0.50 -9.12 2.43
N HIS A 69 0.77 -9.16 2.78
CA HIS A 69 1.52 -10.36 3.14
C HIS A 69 1.47 -10.73 4.64
N ASN A 70 0.71 -9.98 5.46
CA ASN A 70 0.66 -10.12 6.92
C ASN A 70 2.03 -10.02 7.60
N SER A 71 2.93 -9.19 7.06
CA SER A 71 4.29 -8.96 7.58
C SER A 71 4.41 -7.71 8.45
N LEU A 72 3.30 -7.09 8.86
CA LEU A 72 3.28 -5.94 9.77
C LEU A 72 3.63 -6.28 11.23
N GLY A 73 3.78 -7.56 11.57
CA GLY A 73 4.02 -8.00 12.95
C GLY A 73 2.81 -7.86 13.88
N THR A 74 1.62 -7.59 13.34
CA THR A 74 0.38 -7.38 14.11
C THR A 74 -0.62 -8.53 13.92
N GLY A 75 -1.61 -8.62 14.81
CA GLY A 75 -2.70 -9.58 14.66
C GLY A 75 -3.62 -9.27 13.48
N LYS A 76 -4.44 -10.25 13.07
CA LYS A 76 -5.36 -10.13 11.91
C LYS A 76 -6.23 -8.87 11.96
N PHE A 77 -6.78 -8.55 13.14
CA PHE A 77 -7.61 -7.37 13.32
C PHE A 77 -6.85 -6.07 13.10
N LEU A 78 -5.65 -5.94 13.68
CA LEU A 78 -4.83 -4.73 13.55
C LEU A 78 -4.29 -4.55 12.12
N THR A 79 -3.91 -5.64 11.44
CA THR A 79 -3.56 -5.60 10.02
C THR A 79 -4.74 -5.15 9.17
N TRP A 80 -5.94 -5.70 9.41
CA TRP A 80 -7.16 -5.29 8.72
C TRP A 80 -7.49 -3.81 8.96
N LEU A 81 -7.40 -3.36 10.23
CA LEU A 81 -7.61 -1.96 10.59
C LEU A 81 -6.58 -1.04 9.94
N SER A 82 -5.30 -1.44 9.90
CA SER A 82 -4.25 -0.69 9.22
C SER A 82 -4.54 -0.50 7.72
N MET A 83 -5.01 -1.55 7.03
CA MET A 83 -5.45 -1.44 5.65
C MET A 83 -6.67 -0.54 5.47
N TYR A 84 -7.60 -0.57 6.42
CA TYR A 84 -8.79 0.28 6.41
C TYR A 84 -8.42 1.76 6.57
N LEU A 85 -7.58 2.08 7.55
CA LEU A 85 -7.09 3.44 7.80
C LEU A 85 -6.28 3.98 6.61
N ASN A 86 -5.43 3.15 6.01
CA ASN A 86 -4.74 3.53 4.78
C ASN A 86 -5.70 3.77 3.61
N SER A 87 -6.86 3.10 3.56
CA SER A 87 -7.85 3.35 2.51
C SER A 87 -8.39 4.77 2.57
N ILE A 88 -8.69 5.25 3.78
CA ILE A 88 -9.13 6.63 4.02
C ILE A 88 -7.98 7.58 3.69
N SER A 89 -6.81 7.32 4.26
CA SER A 89 -5.65 8.22 4.16
C SER A 89 -5.12 8.36 2.73
N MET A 90 -5.32 7.36 1.87
CA MET A 90 -4.94 7.37 0.45
C MET A 90 -6.13 7.57 -0.50
N MET A 91 -7.34 7.75 0.04
CA MET A 91 -8.58 7.92 -0.72
C MET A 91 -8.84 6.83 -1.78
N THR A 92 -8.48 5.58 -1.47
CA THR A 92 -8.60 4.43 -2.37
C THR A 92 -8.84 3.15 -1.60
N SER A 93 -9.53 2.17 -2.19
CA SER A 93 -9.80 0.91 -1.50
C SER A 93 -8.56 0.00 -1.46
N ILE A 94 -7.81 0.02 -0.35
CA ILE A 94 -6.64 -0.83 -0.15
C ILE A 94 -7.01 -2.33 -0.16
N HIS A 95 -8.26 -2.67 0.13
CA HIS A 95 -8.74 -4.05 0.00
C HIS A 95 -8.92 -4.49 -1.48
N ALA A 96 -9.26 -3.56 -2.39
CA ALA A 96 -9.25 -3.84 -3.82
C ALA A 96 -7.81 -3.93 -4.36
N VAL A 97 -6.92 -3.07 -3.88
CA VAL A 97 -5.48 -3.14 -4.18
C VAL A 97 -4.93 -4.50 -3.71
N LYS A 98 -5.19 -4.93 -2.47
CA LYS A 98 -4.78 -6.26 -1.96
C LYS A 98 -5.20 -7.40 -2.87
N PHE A 99 -6.44 -7.39 -3.36
CA PHE A 99 -6.93 -8.45 -4.23
C PHE A 99 -6.11 -8.53 -5.53
N ASN A 100 -5.82 -7.38 -6.15
CA ASN A 100 -5.02 -7.33 -7.36
C ASN A 100 -3.54 -7.63 -7.08
N HIS A 101 -3.02 -7.26 -5.91
CA HIS A 101 -1.65 -7.52 -5.51
C HIS A 101 -1.35 -9.01 -5.37
N ILE A 102 -2.25 -9.76 -4.74
CA ILE A 102 -2.11 -11.22 -4.67
C ILE A 102 -2.22 -11.86 -6.06
N ARG A 103 -2.99 -11.25 -6.98
CA ARG A 103 -3.05 -11.69 -8.38
C ARG A 103 -1.80 -11.34 -9.16
N HIS A 104 -1.18 -10.19 -8.91
CA HIS A 104 0.10 -9.79 -9.48
C HIS A 104 1.16 -10.85 -9.18
N HIS A 105 1.29 -11.29 -7.93
CA HIS A 105 2.21 -12.40 -7.60
C HIS A 105 1.87 -13.71 -8.33
N LYS A 106 0.59 -13.97 -8.63
CA LYS A 106 0.17 -15.17 -9.34
C LYS A 106 0.43 -15.10 -10.86
N TYR A 107 0.23 -13.93 -11.46
CA TYR A 107 0.23 -13.70 -12.91
C TYR A 107 1.36 -12.74 -13.34
N CYS A 108 2.42 -12.62 -12.55
CA CYS A 108 3.41 -11.56 -12.63
C CYS A 108 3.88 -11.28 -14.07
N LEU A 109 3.72 -10.04 -14.53
CA LEU A 109 4.09 -9.57 -15.87
C LEU A 109 3.39 -10.30 -17.04
N SER A 110 2.29 -11.02 -16.78
CA SER A 110 1.38 -11.55 -17.80
C SER A 110 0.23 -10.58 -18.12
N GLU A 111 -0.60 -10.90 -19.11
CA GLU A 111 -1.72 -10.06 -19.50
C GLU A 111 -2.81 -9.95 -18.40
N GLU A 112 -2.88 -10.94 -17.50
CA GLU A 112 -3.80 -10.98 -16.37
C GLU A 112 -3.32 -10.18 -15.14
N ASP A 113 -2.10 -9.63 -15.21
CA ASP A 113 -1.50 -8.75 -14.23
C ASP A 113 -1.87 -7.28 -14.49
N TYR A 114 -3.01 -6.90 -13.93
CA TYR A 114 -3.50 -5.52 -14.02
C TYR A 114 -2.73 -4.54 -13.14
N GLU A 115 -2.06 -5.03 -12.08
CA GLU A 115 -1.26 -4.19 -11.18
C GLU A 115 0.07 -3.81 -11.83
N GLY A 116 0.80 -4.81 -12.33
CA GLY A 116 2.13 -4.66 -12.94
C GLY A 116 2.12 -4.10 -14.36
N LYS A 117 0.95 -3.81 -14.95
CA LYS A 117 0.83 -3.37 -16.34
C LYS A 117 1.65 -2.12 -16.67
N SER A 118 1.78 -1.18 -15.73
CA SER A 118 2.56 0.05 -15.94
C SER A 118 4.07 -0.21 -16.04
N ALA A 119 4.57 -1.36 -15.56
CA ALA A 119 5.99 -1.68 -15.57
C ALA A 119 6.58 -1.88 -16.97
N SER A 120 5.74 -2.19 -17.97
CA SER A 120 6.17 -2.31 -19.38
C SER A 120 6.01 -1.02 -20.17
N MET A 121 5.47 0.04 -19.56
CA MET A 121 5.20 1.32 -20.21
C MET A 121 6.39 2.28 -20.08
N LYS A 122 6.45 3.29 -20.95
CA LYS A 122 7.35 4.43 -20.74
C LYS A 122 6.88 5.26 -19.54
N TRP A 123 7.78 6.01 -18.92
CA TRP A 123 7.49 6.79 -17.71
C TRP A 123 6.27 7.72 -17.85
N TYR A 124 6.11 8.38 -19.01
CA TYR A 124 4.98 9.28 -19.24
C TYR A 124 3.66 8.54 -19.51
N GLU A 125 3.73 7.36 -20.14
CA GLU A 125 2.57 6.50 -20.37
C GLU A 125 2.03 5.96 -19.05
N ALA A 126 2.93 5.59 -18.13
CA ALA A 126 2.56 5.17 -16.78
C ALA A 126 1.79 6.29 -16.03
N ILE A 127 2.31 7.53 -16.06
CA ILE A 127 1.63 8.68 -15.44
C ILE A 127 0.23 8.91 -16.03
N LEU A 128 0.10 8.85 -17.35
CA LEU A 128 -1.20 9.02 -18.02
C LEU A 128 -2.15 7.84 -17.81
N TYR A 129 -1.61 6.66 -17.51
CA TYR A 129 -2.37 5.44 -17.26
C TYR A 129 -2.91 5.37 -15.83
N ASP A 130 -2.28 6.03 -14.85
CA ASP A 130 -2.65 5.98 -13.43
C ASP A 130 -4.15 6.20 -13.13
N PRO A 131 -4.84 7.21 -13.70
CA PRO A 131 -6.28 7.37 -13.47
C PRO A 131 -7.07 6.15 -13.92
N LYS A 132 -6.76 5.60 -15.09
CA LYS A 132 -7.39 4.38 -15.62
C LYS A 132 -7.05 3.16 -14.77
N HIS A 133 -5.81 3.07 -14.29
CA HIS A 133 -5.35 2.00 -13.42
C HIS A 133 -6.18 1.92 -12.13
N LEU A 134 -6.41 3.06 -11.47
CA LEU A 134 -7.21 3.13 -10.26
C LEU A 134 -8.61 2.54 -10.45
N PHE A 135 -9.32 2.93 -11.53
CA PHE A 135 -10.63 2.36 -11.85
C PHE A 135 -10.56 0.88 -12.18
N LEU A 136 -9.54 0.45 -12.92
CA LEU A 136 -9.37 -0.94 -13.34
C LEU A 136 -9.19 -1.88 -12.15
N ILE A 137 -8.37 -1.51 -11.16
CA ILE A 137 -8.15 -2.31 -9.94
C ILE A 137 -9.46 -2.57 -9.19
N HIS A 138 -10.31 -1.56 -9.04
CA HIS A 138 -11.62 -1.69 -8.41
C HIS A 138 -12.58 -2.54 -9.27
N TRP A 139 -12.61 -2.29 -10.58
CA TRP A 139 -13.44 -3.06 -11.52
C TRP A 139 -13.08 -4.55 -11.53
N MET A 140 -11.79 -4.87 -11.59
CA MET A 140 -11.33 -6.27 -11.58
C MET A 140 -11.63 -6.96 -10.26
N THR A 141 -11.53 -6.24 -9.14
CA THR A 141 -11.98 -6.75 -7.83
C THR A 141 -13.48 -7.03 -7.84
N PHE A 142 -14.29 -6.11 -8.35
CA PHE A 142 -15.73 -6.30 -8.45
C PHE A 142 -16.10 -7.52 -9.33
N LYS A 143 -15.40 -7.72 -10.45
CA LYS A 143 -15.67 -8.81 -11.39
C LYS A 143 -15.22 -10.18 -10.85
N LEU A 144 -14.00 -10.26 -10.32
CA LEU A 144 -13.33 -11.55 -10.07
C LEU A 144 -13.23 -11.95 -8.60
N ALA A 145 -13.38 -11.02 -7.65
CA ALA A 145 -13.17 -11.34 -6.25
C ALA A 145 -14.36 -12.08 -5.62
N ASN A 146 -14.14 -12.71 -4.48
CA ASN A 146 -15.21 -13.33 -3.70
C ASN A 146 -16.07 -12.28 -2.96
N LYS A 147 -17.18 -12.71 -2.35
CA LYS A 147 -18.12 -11.82 -1.64
C LYS A 147 -17.47 -11.03 -0.50
N SER A 148 -16.47 -11.60 0.19
CA SER A 148 -15.76 -10.92 1.28
C SER A 148 -14.94 -9.73 0.79
N TYR A 149 -14.14 -9.93 -0.26
CA TYR A 149 -13.37 -8.86 -0.90
C TYR A 149 -14.28 -7.75 -1.45
N LYS A 150 -15.37 -8.12 -2.13
CA LYS A 150 -16.33 -7.12 -2.63
C LYS A 150 -16.94 -6.31 -1.50
N LYS A 151 -17.37 -6.94 -0.41
CA LYS A 151 -17.93 -6.25 0.76
C LYS A 151 -16.94 -5.25 1.37
N ASN A 152 -15.69 -5.68 1.59
CA ASN A 152 -14.65 -4.79 2.12
C ASN A 152 -14.32 -3.65 1.16
N MET A 153 -14.29 -3.93 -0.14
CA MET A 153 -14.07 -2.91 -1.15
C MET A 153 -15.16 -1.85 -1.10
N PHE A 154 -16.43 -2.25 -1.15
CA PHE A 154 -17.58 -1.33 -1.07
C PHE A 154 -17.55 -0.52 0.22
N PHE A 155 -17.27 -1.16 1.36
CA PHE A 155 -17.19 -0.47 2.64
C PHE A 155 -16.12 0.63 2.64
N ASN A 156 -14.91 0.34 2.15
CA ASN A 156 -13.86 1.37 2.00
C ASN A 156 -14.30 2.49 1.06
N CYS A 157 -14.87 2.17 -0.10
CA CYS A 157 -15.27 3.18 -1.09
C CYS A 157 -16.36 4.11 -0.52
N CYS A 158 -17.40 3.55 0.11
CA CYS A 158 -18.44 4.33 0.77
C CYS A 158 -17.86 5.24 1.85
N PHE A 159 -16.91 4.74 2.64
CA PHE A 159 -16.32 5.53 3.71
C PHE A 159 -15.35 6.60 3.20
N CYS A 160 -14.55 6.32 2.17
CA CYS A 160 -13.71 7.32 1.50
C CYS A 160 -14.59 8.42 0.88
N PHE A 161 -15.69 8.05 0.23
CA PHE A 161 -16.64 9.00 -0.33
C PHE A 161 -17.31 9.86 0.76
N TYR A 162 -17.72 9.25 1.87
CA TYR A 162 -18.24 9.97 3.02
C TYR A 162 -17.19 10.96 3.57
N CYS A 163 -15.97 10.52 3.85
CA CYS A 163 -14.90 11.40 4.31
C CYS A 163 -14.64 12.55 3.32
N PHE A 164 -14.65 12.29 2.01
CA PHE A 164 -14.50 13.33 1.00
C PHE A 164 -15.61 14.40 1.09
N LEU A 165 -16.87 13.97 1.12
CA LEU A 165 -18.02 14.89 1.15
C LEU A 165 -18.07 15.76 2.39
N PHE A 166 -17.60 15.27 3.54
CA PHE A 166 -17.65 15.99 4.81
C PHE A 166 -16.33 16.68 5.20
N SER A 167 -15.32 16.65 4.32
CA SER A 167 -14.03 17.36 4.50
C SER A 167 -13.90 18.61 3.62
N VAL A 168 -14.87 18.87 2.74
CA VAL A 168 -15.00 20.07 1.89
C VAL A 168 -16.06 20.99 2.48
#